data_AF-A0A6B3GCK1-F1
#
_entry.id   AF-A0A6B3GCK1-F1
#
_cell.length_a   1.000
_cell.length_b   1.000
_cell.length_c   1.000
_cell.angle_alpha   90.00
_cell.angle_beta   90.00
_cell.angle_gamma   90.00
#
_symmetry.space_group_name_H-M   'P 1'
#
loop_
_entity.id
_entity.type
_entity.pdbx_description
1 polymer ?
#
loop_
_entity_poly.entity_id
_entity_poly.type
_entity_poly.pdbx_seq_one_letter_code
_entity_poly.pdbx_strand_id
1 'polypeptide(L)'
;VEVKGIENIPSDGGALIVANHSGTLPLDGLMLQVAVHDNHPAERHLRLLAADLVFHLPVVNELARKAGHTLACAEDAQRLLEMGEIVGVMPEGFKGIGKPFGERYKLQRFGRGGFVS
;
A
#
# COMPACT_ATOMS: atom_id res chain seq x y z
N VAL A 1 -1.29 7.95 -15.07
CA VAL A 1 -2.15 6.80 -14.70
C VAL A 1 -3.58 7.14 -15.08
N GLU A 2 -4.43 6.15 -15.37
CA GLU A 2 -5.88 6.35 -15.45
C GLU A 2 -6.48 5.91 -14.10
N VAL A 3 -7.26 6.78 -13.47
CA VAL A 3 -7.86 6.53 -12.15
C VAL A 3 -9.38 6.65 -12.28
N LYS A 4 -10.10 5.71 -11.67
CA LYS A 4 -11.57 5.73 -11.56
C LYS A 4 -11.94 5.56 -10.10
N GLY A 5 -12.93 6.31 -9.63
CA GLY A 5 -13.41 6.21 -8.26
C GLY A 5 -12.50 6.86 -7.23
N ILE A 6 -11.73 7.89 -7.61
CA ILE A 6 -10.85 8.62 -6.67
C ILE A 6 -11.66 9.31 -5.57
N GLU A 7 -12.87 9.72 -5.90
CA GLU A 7 -13.88 10.32 -5.03
C GLU A 7 -14.37 9.38 -3.91
N ASN A 8 -14.07 8.07 -3.99
CA ASN A 8 -14.37 7.12 -2.90
C ASN A 8 -13.36 7.23 -1.74
N ILE A 9 -12.23 7.89 -1.94
CA ILE A 9 -11.31 8.23 -0.86
C ILE A 9 -11.86 9.48 -0.17
N PRO A 10 -12.01 9.47 1.16
CA PRO A 10 -12.56 10.61 1.86
C PRO A 10 -11.56 11.78 1.89
N SER A 11 -12.08 13.00 1.81
CA SER A 11 -11.25 14.22 1.85
C SER A 11 -10.68 14.50 3.24
N ASP A 12 -11.34 14.02 4.29
CA ASP A 12 -10.93 14.08 5.69
C ASP A 12 -11.09 12.71 6.37
N GLY A 13 -10.45 12.53 7.52
CA GLY A 13 -10.48 11.25 8.24
C GLY A 13 -9.67 10.13 7.58
N GLY A 14 -9.62 8.98 8.25
CA GLY A 14 -8.80 7.84 7.88
C GLY A 14 -9.53 6.85 6.99
N ALA A 15 -8.80 6.20 6.08
CA ALA A 15 -9.34 5.13 5.24
C ALA A 15 -8.31 4.05 4.97
N LEU A 16 -8.78 2.82 4.80
CA LEU A 16 -7.95 1.67 4.42
C LEU A 16 -8.20 1.29 2.96
N ILE A 17 -7.17 1.44 2.12
CA ILE A 17 -7.16 0.96 0.74
C ILE A 17 -6.59 -0.46 0.73
N VAL A 18 -7.39 -1.41 0.27
CA VAL A 18 -6.97 -2.80 0.09
C VAL A 18 -6.78 -3.06 -1.40
N ALA A 19 -5.55 -3.36 -1.82
CA ALA A 19 -5.20 -3.56 -3.22
C ALA A 19 -4.57 -4.94 -3.45
N ASN A 20 -4.73 -5.47 -4.66
CA ASN A 20 -3.95 -6.63 -5.09
C ASN A 20 -2.49 -6.21 -5.29
N HIS A 21 -1.55 -7.13 -5.07
CA HIS A 21 -0.16 -6.93 -5.49
C HIS A 21 0.03 -7.46 -6.91
N SER A 22 0.95 -6.92 -7.69
CA SER A 22 1.13 -7.24 -9.10
C SER A 22 2.59 -7.09 -9.52
N GLY A 23 3.11 -8.19 -10.08
CA GLY A 23 4.44 -8.22 -10.68
C GLY A 23 5.58 -8.54 -9.70
N THR A 24 6.81 -8.40 -10.21
CA THR A 24 8.03 -8.78 -9.49
C THR A 24 8.61 -7.62 -8.67
N LEU A 25 8.28 -6.38 -9.03
CA LEU A 25 8.74 -5.16 -8.36
C LEU A 25 7.56 -4.43 -7.74
N PRO A 26 7.74 -3.70 -6.63
CA PRO A 26 6.68 -2.98 -5.92
C PRO A 26 6.23 -1.68 -6.63
N LEU A 27 6.26 -1.68 -7.97
CA LEU A 27 5.89 -0.53 -8.78
C LEU A 27 4.41 -0.19 -8.63
N ASP A 28 3.56 -1.19 -8.45
CA ASP A 28 2.12 -1.00 -8.22
C ASP A 28 1.80 -0.23 -6.94
N GLY A 29 2.51 -0.49 -5.84
CA GLY A 29 2.43 0.32 -4.63
C GLY A 29 2.83 1.78 -4.88
N LEU A 30 3.91 2.01 -5.65
CA LEU A 30 4.32 3.37 -6.03
C LEU A 30 3.26 4.05 -6.92
N MET A 31 2.74 3.33 -7.92
CA MET A 31 1.70 3.88 -8.80
C MET A 31 0.41 4.18 -8.04
N LEU A 32 0.08 3.41 -7.00
CA LEU A 32 -1.06 3.68 -6.13
C LEU A 32 -0.86 4.96 -5.33
N GLN A 33 0.34 5.21 -4.80
CA GLN A 33 0.67 6.47 -4.12
C GLN A 33 0.55 7.67 -5.06
N VAL A 34 1.11 7.57 -6.27
CA VAL A 34 1.00 8.61 -7.32
C VAL A 34 -0.46 8.83 -7.70
N ALA A 35 -1.24 7.77 -7.87
CA ALA A 35 -2.65 7.87 -8.21
C ALA A 35 -3.46 8.64 -7.14
N VAL A 36 -3.23 8.33 -5.86
CA VAL A 36 -3.92 9.02 -4.75
C VAL A 36 -3.49 10.48 -4.66
N HIS A 37 -2.18 10.75 -4.65
CA HIS A 37 -1.66 12.11 -4.50
C HIS A 37 -2.08 13.04 -5.65
N ASP A 38 -1.86 12.62 -6.89
CA ASP A 38 -2.00 13.50 -8.06
C ASP A 38 -3.46 13.70 -8.49
N ASN A 39 -4.37 12.79 -8.10
CA ASN A 39 -5.76 12.82 -8.60
C ASN A 39 -6.78 13.12 -7.50
N HIS A 40 -6.42 13.01 -6.23
CA HIS A 40 -7.36 13.31 -5.15
C HIS A 40 -7.45 14.83 -4.94
N PRO A 41 -8.66 15.44 -4.94
CA PRO A 41 -8.81 16.90 -4.82
C PRO A 41 -8.19 17.51 -3.56
N ALA A 42 -8.13 16.75 -2.48
CA ALA A 42 -7.49 17.14 -1.21
C ALA A 42 -6.01 16.72 -1.10
N GLU A 43 -5.34 16.35 -2.20
CA GLU A 43 -3.91 15.98 -2.27
C GLU A 43 -3.50 14.96 -1.19
N ARG A 44 -4.33 13.94 -0.99
CA ARG A 44 -4.12 12.94 0.08
C ARG A 44 -2.86 12.12 -0.19
N HIS A 45 -2.14 11.77 0.86
CA HIS A 45 -1.00 10.86 0.77
C HIS A 45 -1.39 9.44 1.20
N LEU A 46 -0.96 8.44 0.42
CA LEU A 46 -1.16 7.03 0.75
C LEU A 46 0.06 6.48 1.49
N ARG A 47 -0.16 5.95 2.70
CA ARG A 47 0.87 5.27 3.49
C ARG A 47 0.71 3.76 3.37
N LEU A 48 1.57 3.11 2.59
CA LEU A 48 1.57 1.66 2.46
C LEU A 48 2.13 0.98 3.70
N LEU A 49 1.44 -0.06 4.16
CA LEU A 49 1.94 -1.03 5.13
C LEU A 49 2.84 -2.01 4.39
N ALA A 50 4.14 -1.88 4.61
CA ALA A 50 5.13 -2.70 3.93
C ALA A 50 5.50 -3.93 4.77
N ALA A 51 5.65 -5.08 4.10
CA ALA A 51 6.20 -6.28 4.73
C ALA A 51 7.71 -6.12 5.01
N ASP A 52 8.24 -6.84 6.01
CA ASP A 52 9.62 -6.75 6.53
C ASP A 52 10.72 -6.69 5.45
N LEU A 53 10.52 -7.35 4.30
CA LEU A 53 11.51 -7.39 3.22
C LEU A 53 11.86 -6.01 2.64
N VAL A 54 10.92 -5.05 2.66
CA VAL A 54 11.18 -3.67 2.19
C VAL A 54 12.24 -3.00 3.07
N PHE A 55 12.34 -3.38 4.34
CA PHE A 55 13.32 -2.86 5.28
C PHE A 55 14.67 -3.63 5.24
N HIS A 56 14.74 -4.78 4.58
CA HIS A 56 15.97 -5.58 4.45
C HIS A 56 16.77 -5.29 3.17
N LEU A 57 16.22 -4.56 2.21
CA LEU A 57 16.92 -4.15 1.00
C LEU A 57 17.64 -2.80 1.20
N PRO A 58 18.97 -2.73 1.00
CA PRO A 58 19.70 -1.45 1.01
C PRO A 58 19.07 -0.47 0.01
N VAL A 59 19.05 0.83 0.32
CA VAL A 59 18.40 1.91 -0.47
C VAL A 59 16.86 1.92 -0.42
N VAL A 60 16.19 0.77 -0.50
CA VAL A 60 14.72 0.67 -0.45
C VAL A 60 14.18 1.05 0.94
N ASN A 61 14.89 0.66 2.01
CA ASN A 61 14.53 0.99 3.40
C ASN A 61 14.48 2.52 3.65
N GLU A 62 15.51 3.24 3.20
CA GLU A 62 15.63 4.70 3.32
C GLU A 62 14.47 5.43 2.62
N LEU A 63 14.13 4.98 1.40
CA LEU A 63 13.03 5.55 0.63
C LEU A 63 11.66 5.23 1.25
N ALA A 64 11.46 4.00 1.72
CA ALA A 64 10.22 3.58 2.37
C ALA A 64 9.96 4.38 3.66
N ARG A 65 10.99 4.60 4.49
CA ARG A 65 10.88 5.43 5.69
C ARG A 65 10.59 6.89 5.36
N LYS A 66 11.27 7.46 4.36
CA LYS A 66 11.02 8.85 3.91
C LYS A 66 9.63 9.04 3.30
N ALA A 67 9.07 8.00 2.67
CA ALA A 67 7.69 7.97 2.17
C ALA A 67 6.64 7.75 3.28
N GLY A 68 7.05 7.58 4.54
CA GLY A 68 6.15 7.38 5.67
C GLY A 68 5.49 5.99 5.69
N HIS A 69 6.09 5.00 5.02
CA HIS A 69 5.67 3.60 5.15
C HIS A 69 6.06 3.08 6.52
N THR A 70 5.11 2.43 7.18
CA THR A 70 5.33 1.80 8.47
C THR A 70 5.30 0.28 8.33
N LEU A 71 5.85 -0.40 9.32
CA LEU A 71 5.83 -1.86 9.38
C LEU A 71 4.37 -2.32 9.35
N ALA A 72 4.11 -3.43 8.66
CA ALA A 72 2.78 -4.04 8.70
C ALA A 72 2.53 -4.63 10.11
N CYS A 73 2.18 -3.79 11.08
CA CYS A 73 1.56 -4.19 12.34
C CYS A 73 0.20 -3.48 12.51
N ALA A 74 -0.73 -4.14 13.19
CA ALA A 74 -2.08 -3.64 13.36
C ALA A 74 -2.13 -2.33 14.16
N GLU A 75 -1.23 -2.18 15.14
CA GLU A 75 -1.15 -1.01 16.02
C GLU A 75 -0.75 0.25 15.25
N ASP A 76 0.22 0.16 14.34
CA ASP A 76 0.62 1.30 13.51
C ASP A 76 -0.46 1.65 12.49
N ALA A 77 -1.10 0.65 11.89
CA ALA A 77 -2.21 0.89 10.99
C ALA A 77 -3.37 1.60 11.70
N GLN A 78 -3.73 1.14 12.90
CA GLN A 78 -4.74 1.78 13.75
C GLN A 78 -4.36 3.22 14.07
N ARG A 79 -3.13 3.47 14.53
CA ARG A 79 -2.63 4.81 14.83
C ARG A 79 -2.72 5.75 13.64
N LEU A 80 -2.32 5.31 12.45
CA LEU A 80 -2.42 6.10 11.23
C LEU A 80 -3.89 6.41 10.88
N LEU A 81 -4.77 5.42 10.96
CA LEU A 81 -6.20 5.60 10.69
C LEU A 81 -6.84 6.58 11.70
N GLU A 82 -6.51 6.48 12.98
CA GLU A 82 -6.96 7.41 14.03
C GLU A 82 -6.44 8.84 13.82
N MET A 83 -5.25 9.00 13.26
CA MET A 83 -4.70 10.30 12.85
C MET A 83 -5.36 10.86 11.58
N GLY A 84 -6.28 10.12 10.98
CA GLY A 84 -6.97 10.54 9.76
C GLY A 84 -6.15 10.30 8.50
N GLU A 85 -5.20 9.37 8.49
CA GLU A 85 -4.34 9.08 7.34
C GLU A 85 -4.98 8.06 6.39
N ILE A 86 -4.57 8.08 5.11
CA ILE A 86 -4.94 7.01 4.16
C ILE A 86 -3.89 5.92 4.23
N VAL A 87 -4.30 4.72 4.62
CA VAL A 87 -3.43 3.56 4.79
C VAL A 87 -3.68 2.55 3.69
N GLY A 88 -2.63 2.00 3.09
CA GLY A 88 -2.75 1.00 2.02
C GLY A 88 -2.18 -0.35 2.43
N VAL A 89 -2.86 -1.43 2.07
CA VAL A 89 -2.41 -2.80 2.34
C VAL A 89 -2.59 -3.69 1.11
N MET A 90 -1.63 -4.58 0.91
CA MET A 90 -1.67 -5.63 -0.12
C MET A 90 -1.68 -7.01 0.55
N PRO A 91 -2.85 -7.60 0.81
CA PRO A 91 -2.97 -8.80 1.67
C PRO A 91 -2.38 -10.07 1.04
N GLU A 92 -2.07 -10.07 -0.26
CA GLU A 92 -1.30 -11.15 -0.90
C GLU A 92 0.14 -11.25 -0.37
N GLY A 93 0.68 -10.14 0.19
CA GLY A 93 2.04 -10.05 0.70
C GLY A 93 3.08 -10.59 -0.28
N PHE A 94 4.04 -11.37 0.22
CA PHE A 94 5.09 -12.00 -0.59
C PHE A 94 4.58 -12.92 -1.70
N LYS A 95 3.40 -13.52 -1.53
CA LYS A 95 2.85 -14.42 -2.56
C LYS A 95 2.40 -13.66 -3.79
N GLY A 96 2.04 -12.39 -3.63
CA GLY A 96 1.72 -11.50 -4.74
C GLY A 96 2.95 -11.00 -5.51
N ILE A 97 4.15 -11.13 -4.93
CA ILE A 97 5.44 -10.79 -5.56
C ILE A 97 5.85 -11.94 -6.50
N GLY A 98 6.35 -11.58 -7.68
CA GLY A 98 6.92 -12.54 -8.63
C GLY A 98 5.90 -13.17 -9.56
N LYS A 99 4.65 -12.66 -9.58
CA LYS A 99 3.64 -13.06 -10.56
C LYS A 99 4.14 -12.72 -11.97
N PRO A 100 4.11 -13.69 -12.92
CA PRO A 100 4.32 -13.38 -14.32
C PRO A 100 3.34 -12.31 -14.80
N PHE A 101 3.70 -11.54 -15.83
CA PHE A 101 2.85 -10.46 -16.34
C PHE A 101 1.42 -10.92 -16.67
N GLY A 102 1.26 -12.13 -17.23
CA GLY A 102 -0.04 -12.73 -17.52
C GLY A 102 -0.90 -13.08 -16.29
N GLU A 103 -0.32 -13.06 -15.09
CA GLU A 103 -0.99 -13.41 -13.83
C GLU A 103 -1.15 -12.21 -12.89
N ARG A 104 -0.75 -11.01 -13.32
CA ARG A 104 -0.69 -9.81 -12.47
C ARG A 104 -2.01 -9.46 -11.76
N TYR A 105 -3.14 -9.81 -12.36
CA TYR A 105 -4.49 -9.59 -11.80
C TYR A 105 -5.16 -10.85 -11.26
N LYS A 106 -4.45 -11.98 -11.23
CA LYS A 106 -4.92 -13.16 -10.51
C LYS A 106 -4.54 -12.99 -9.05
N LEU A 107 -5.56 -13.00 -8.18
CA LEU A 107 -5.36 -12.89 -6.74
C LEU A 107 -4.69 -14.16 -6.22
N GLN A 108 -3.64 -13.97 -5.42
CA GLN A 108 -3.05 -15.01 -4.61
C GLN A 108 -3.80 -15.12 -3.28
N ARG A 109 -3.56 -16.22 -2.56
CA ARG A 109 -4.15 -16.40 -1.25
C ARG A 109 -3.72 -15.28 -0.31
N PHE A 110 -4.69 -14.57 0.26
CA PHE A 110 -4.45 -13.54 1.25
C PHE A 110 -3.81 -14.13 2.50
N GLY A 111 -2.69 -13.55 2.89
CA GLY A 111 -1.98 -13.87 4.12
C GLY A 111 -2.47 -13.02 5.29
N ARG A 112 -1.98 -13.39 6.47
CA ARG A 112 -2.14 -12.63 7.73
C ARG A 112 -0.86 -11.87 8.08
N GLY A 113 -0.11 -11.43 7.05
CA GLY A 113 1.26 -10.93 7.19
C GLY A 113 1.34 -9.61 7.97
N GLY A 114 1.24 -9.70 9.30
CA GLY A 114 1.44 -8.62 10.27
C GLY A 114 0.28 -7.64 10.43
N PHE A 115 -0.51 -7.39 9.37
CA PHE A 115 -1.65 -6.46 9.42
C PHE A 115 -2.92 -7.05 10.07
N VAL A 116 -3.14 -8.36 9.95
CA VAL A 116 -4.30 -9.05 10.54
C VAL A 116 -3.78 -10.17 11.43
N SER A 117 -3.97 -10.07 12.74
CA SER A 117 -3.68 -11.12 13.72
C SER A 117 -4.87 -12.06 13.90
#